data_AF-A0A7S0XTK7-F1
#
_entry.id   AF-A0A7S0XTK7-F1
#
_cell.length_a   1.000
_cell.length_b   1.000
_cell.length_c   1.000
_cell.angle_alpha   90.00
_cell.angle_beta   90.00
_cell.angle_gamma   90.00
#
_symmetry.space_group_name_H-M   'P 1'
#
loop_
_entity.id
_entity.type
_entity.pdbx_description
1 polymer ?
#
loop_
_entity_poly.entity_id
_entity_poly.type
_entity_poly.pdbx_seq_one_letter_code
_entity_poly.pdbx_strand_id
1 'polypeptide(L)'
;PPPGGGGVGGAPPPPPPIDVSDVKAFVMMTIPRSQSQPVQCYIKRCRSGLQKLWPYYVLYAQDPDKFLLSGRRRKKNKQSTYLISGDEKDLSRKSSAYTGKVKSSAYT
;
A
#
# COMPACT_ATOMS: atom_id res chain seq x y z
N PRO A 1 17.32 -55.57 13.13
CA PRO A 1 16.85 -54.17 13.22
C PRO A 1 17.90 -53.30 13.96
N PRO A 2 18.13 -52.06 13.49
CA PRO A 2 17.32 -50.94 13.96
C PRO A 2 16.78 -50.05 12.82
N PRO A 3 15.67 -49.31 13.03
CA PRO A 3 15.22 -48.27 12.10
C PRO A 3 15.83 -46.92 12.52
N GLY A 4 16.74 -46.38 11.71
CA GLY A 4 17.39 -45.10 11.96
C GLY A 4 16.70 -43.94 11.25
N GLY A 5 15.71 -43.36 11.92
CA GLY A 5 15.30 -41.95 11.83
C GLY A 5 15.17 -41.32 10.44
N GLY A 6 13.96 -41.35 9.88
CA GLY A 6 13.55 -40.40 8.85
C GLY A 6 13.58 -38.98 9.42
N GLY A 7 14.56 -38.18 9.01
CA GLY A 7 14.60 -36.75 9.27
C GLY A 7 13.42 -36.10 8.57
N VAL A 8 12.41 -35.71 9.33
CA VAL A 8 11.38 -34.78 8.87
C VAL A 8 12.09 -33.47 8.55
N GLY A 9 12.30 -33.20 7.25
CA GLY A 9 12.75 -31.91 6.76
C GLY A 9 11.69 -30.87 7.11
N GLY A 10 11.81 -30.29 8.30
CA GLY A 10 10.94 -29.23 8.78
C GLY A 10 10.96 -28.10 7.76
N ALA A 11 9.79 -27.74 7.24
CA ALA A 11 9.65 -26.57 6.40
C ALA A 11 10.30 -25.37 7.10
N PRO A 12 11.02 -24.50 6.37
CA PRO A 12 11.61 -23.31 6.97
C PRO A 12 10.52 -22.51 7.70
N PRO A 13 10.83 -21.93 8.88
CA PRO A 13 9.86 -21.15 9.62
C PRO A 13 9.27 -20.07 8.71
N PRO A 14 7.96 -19.78 8.80
CA PRO A 14 7.35 -18.74 8.00
C PRO A 14 8.11 -17.43 8.25
N PRO A 15 8.38 -16.64 7.19
CA PRO A 15 9.08 -15.37 7.35
C PRO A 15 8.31 -14.49 8.36
N PRO A 16 9.02 -13.65 9.13
CA PRO A 16 8.39 -12.77 10.09
C PRO A 16 7.32 -11.91 9.41
N PRO A 17 6.19 -11.64 10.08
CA PRO A 17 5.17 -10.75 9.56
C PRO A 17 5.76 -9.38 9.21
N ILE A 18 5.24 -8.79 8.14
CA ILE A 18 5.64 -7.44 7.73
C ILE A 18 5.14 -6.47 8.79
N ASP A 19 6.06 -5.76 9.43
CA ASP A 19 5.67 -4.72 10.38
C ASP A 19 5.20 -3.47 9.62
N VAL A 20 3.88 -3.31 9.56
CA VAL A 20 3.21 -2.13 9.01
C VAL A 20 2.93 -1.07 10.09
N SER A 21 3.56 -1.15 11.28
CA SER A 21 3.41 -0.18 12.37
C SER A 21 3.69 1.25 11.93
N ASP A 22 4.85 1.49 11.34
CA ASP A 22 5.20 2.77 10.70
C ASP A 22 4.84 2.75 9.21
N VAL A 23 3.63 3.21 8.92
CA VAL A 23 3.10 3.28 7.55
C VAL A 23 3.97 4.13 6.64
N LYS A 24 4.53 5.23 7.14
CA LYS A 24 5.31 6.18 6.32
C LYS A 24 6.65 5.60 5.92
N ALA A 25 7.33 4.92 6.84
CA ALA A 25 8.55 4.19 6.53
C ALA A 25 8.25 3.02 5.59
N PHE A 26 7.19 2.25 5.88
CA PHE A 26 6.82 1.07 5.11
C PHE A 26 6.56 1.38 3.62
N VAL A 27 5.79 2.41 3.32
CA VAL A 27 5.43 2.77 1.93
C VAL A 27 6.61 3.31 1.10
N MET A 28 7.68 3.75 1.77
CA MET A 28 8.92 4.21 1.13
C MET A 28 10.00 3.12 1.07
N MET A 29 9.83 2.04 1.85
CA MET A 29 10.77 0.95 1.92
C MET A 29 10.59 0.01 0.72
N THR A 30 11.70 -0.51 0.21
CA THR A 30 11.65 -1.65 -0.71
C THR A 30 11.38 -2.92 0.07
N ILE A 31 10.61 -3.86 -0.50
CA ILE A 31 10.36 -5.14 0.16
C ILE A 31 11.70 -5.87 0.34
N PRO A 32 12.11 -6.24 1.56
CA PRO A 32 13.38 -6.90 1.81
C PRO A 32 13.45 -8.24 1.09
N ARG A 33 14.64 -8.63 0.59
CA ARG A 33 14.82 -9.95 -0.06
C ARG A 33 14.64 -11.14 0.89
N SER A 34 14.72 -10.91 2.19
CA SER A 34 14.41 -11.90 3.23
C SER A 34 12.91 -12.21 3.32
N GLN A 35 12.06 -11.37 2.71
CA GLN A 35 10.64 -11.59 2.61
C GLN A 35 10.37 -12.62 1.50
N SER A 36 10.06 -13.85 1.88
CA SER A 36 9.69 -14.89 0.90
C SER A 36 8.29 -14.68 0.30
N GLN A 37 7.45 -13.84 0.92
CA GLN A 37 6.05 -13.65 0.53
C GLN A 37 5.78 -12.20 0.09
N PRO A 38 4.99 -11.98 -0.97
CA PRO A 38 4.60 -10.64 -1.38
C PRO A 38 3.67 -9.98 -0.36
N VAL A 39 3.72 -8.64 -0.28
CA VAL A 39 2.76 -7.85 0.51
C VAL A 39 1.40 -7.91 -0.20
N GLN A 40 0.41 -8.53 0.42
CA GLN A 40 -0.96 -8.51 -0.09
C GLN A 40 -1.63 -7.19 0.30
N CYS A 41 -2.15 -6.48 -0.70
CA CYS A 41 -2.83 -5.20 -0.51
C CYS A 41 -4.10 -5.14 -1.37
N TYR A 42 -5.06 -4.31 -0.96
CA TYR A 42 -6.25 -4.04 -1.76
C TYR A 42 -6.55 -2.54 -1.82
N ILE A 43 -7.22 -2.12 -2.90
CA ILE A 43 -7.59 -0.72 -3.12
C ILE A 43 -9.10 -0.57 -3.00
N LYS A 44 -9.52 0.24 -2.03
CA LYS A 44 -10.91 0.65 -1.87
C LYS A 44 -11.15 1.94 -2.63
N ARG A 45 -12.14 1.93 -3.53
CA ARG A 45 -12.56 3.11 -4.29
C ARG A 45 -13.82 3.71 -3.68
N CYS A 46 -13.66 4.84 -3.00
CA CYS A 46 -14.76 5.62 -2.44
C CYS A 46 -15.38 6.52 -3.53
N ARG A 47 -16.67 6.31 -3.83
CA ARG A 47 -17.43 7.03 -4.87
C ARG A 47 -18.67 7.77 -4.34
N SER A 48 -18.72 8.03 -3.04
CA SER A 48 -19.91 8.57 -2.36
C SER A 48 -20.11 10.06 -2.62
N GLY A 49 -21.36 10.48 -2.89
CA GLY A 49 -21.76 11.88 -3.04
C GLY A 49 -20.92 12.68 -4.06
N LEU A 50 -20.37 13.82 -3.64
CA LEU A 50 -19.51 14.70 -4.45
C LEU A 50 -18.19 14.05 -4.89
N GLN A 51 -17.81 12.89 -4.33
CA GLN A 51 -16.63 12.12 -4.74
C GLN A 51 -16.87 11.29 -6.00
N LYS A 52 -18.11 11.25 -6.52
CA LYS A 52 -18.43 10.55 -7.79
C LYS A 52 -17.70 11.15 -8.99
N LEU A 53 -17.45 12.47 -8.99
CA LEU A 53 -16.69 13.18 -10.04
C LEU A 53 -15.16 13.04 -9.89
N TRP A 54 -14.67 12.88 -8.67
CA TRP A 54 -13.24 12.72 -8.38
C TRP A 54 -13.08 11.61 -7.34
N PRO A 55 -13.01 10.35 -7.78
CA PRO A 55 -12.95 9.22 -6.86
C PRO A 55 -11.76 9.35 -5.92
N TYR A 56 -12.03 8.95 -4.69
CA TYR A 56 -11.05 8.83 -3.63
C TYR A 56 -10.64 7.37 -3.51
N TYR A 57 -9.34 7.11 -3.39
CA TYR A 57 -8.77 5.77 -3.34
C TYR A 57 -8.04 5.61 -2.03
N VAL A 58 -8.17 4.43 -1.44
CA VAL A 58 -7.50 4.07 -0.20
C VAL A 58 -6.86 2.71 -0.39
N LEU A 59 -5.59 2.60 -0.06
CA LEU A 59 -4.81 1.37 -0.10
C LEU A 59 -4.71 0.81 1.32
N TYR A 60 -5.04 -0.46 1.47
CA TYR A 60 -4.92 -1.20 2.71
C TYR A 60 -4.05 -2.43 2.50
N ALA A 61 -3.29 -2.80 3.53
CA ALA A 61 -2.70 -4.13 3.65
C ALA A 61 -3.82 -5.13 3.97
N GLN A 62 -3.73 -6.36 3.47
CA GLN A 62 -4.76 -7.37 3.72
C GLN A 62 -4.69 -7.93 5.15
N ASP A 63 -3.48 -8.21 5.62
CA ASP A 63 -3.23 -8.83 6.93
C ASP A 63 -2.07 -8.13 7.64
N PRO A 64 -2.32 -7.34 8.70
CA PRO A 64 -3.64 -6.88 9.18
C PRO A 64 -4.27 -5.86 8.23
N ASP A 65 -5.61 -5.70 8.30
CA ASP A 65 -6.39 -4.71 7.52
C ASP A 65 -6.03 -3.26 7.89
N LYS A 66 -4.84 -2.84 7.45
CA LYS A 66 -4.18 -1.62 7.90
C LYS A 66 -4.07 -0.64 6.76
N PHE A 67 -4.45 0.61 7.02
CA PHE A 67 -4.30 1.71 6.09
C PHE A 67 -2.82 1.92 5.72
N LEU A 68 -2.55 2.06 4.42
CA LEU A 68 -1.22 2.35 3.87
C LEU A 68 -1.14 3.73 3.24
N LEU A 69 -1.99 4.00 2.24
CA LEU A 69 -1.93 5.23 1.47
C LEU A 69 -3.33 5.66 1.04
N SER A 70 -3.47 6.95 0.87
CA SER A 70 -4.66 7.55 0.29
C SER A 70 -4.33 8.30 -0.99
N GLY A 71 -5.29 8.32 -1.92
CA GLY A 71 -5.12 8.87 -3.24
C GLY A 71 -6.33 9.64 -3.72
N ARG A 72 -6.14 10.87 -4.22
CA ARG A 72 -7.25 11.63 -4.83
C ARG A 72 -6.83 12.37 -6.09
N ARG A 73 -7.68 12.32 -7.12
CA ARG A 73 -7.53 13.13 -8.33
C ARG A 73 -7.70 14.62 -7.99
N ARG A 74 -6.77 15.45 -8.46
CA ARG A 74 -6.87 16.90 -8.36
C ARG A 74 -7.98 17.44 -9.25
N LYS A 75 -8.74 18.39 -8.71
CA LYS A 75 -9.65 19.23 -9.48
C LYS A 75 -8.83 20.21 -10.34
N LYS A 76 -9.36 20.60 -11.50
CA LYS A 76 -8.81 21.67 -12.37
C LYS A 76 -7.48 21.39 -13.10
N ASN A 77 -7.08 20.13 -13.32
CA ASN A 77 -5.92 19.80 -14.17
C ASN A 77 -6.36 19.22 -15.52
N LYS A 78 -5.73 19.67 -16.63
CA LYS A 78 -5.91 19.12 -18.00
C LYS A 78 -5.52 17.63 -18.07
N GLN A 79 -4.50 17.24 -17.32
CA GLN A 79 -4.05 15.85 -17.16
C GLN A 79 -4.58 15.23 -15.86
N SER A 80 -4.73 13.90 -15.83
CA SER A 80 -5.09 13.17 -14.62
C SER A 80 -3.93 13.19 -13.62
N THR A 81 -3.99 14.11 -12.66
CA THR A 81 -3.00 14.25 -11.59
C THR A 81 -3.59 13.80 -10.27
N TYR A 82 -2.91 12.89 -9.57
CA TYR A 82 -3.31 12.35 -8.28
C TYR A 82 -2.34 12.80 -7.20
N LEU A 83 -2.88 13.12 -6.02
CA LEU A 83 -2.09 13.27 -4.80
C LEU A 83 -2.11 11.99 -4.02
N ILE A 84 -0.96 11.62 -3.49
CA ILE A 84 -0.77 10.48 -2.60
C ILE A 84 -0.40 11.03 -1.22
N SER A 85 -1.09 10.56 -0.20
CA SER A 85 -0.88 10.93 1.20
C SER A 85 -0.77 9.68 2.08
N GLY A 86 0.00 9.78 3.16
CA GLY A 86 0.12 8.78 4.22
C GLY A 86 -0.91 8.98 5.34
N ASP A 87 -1.94 9.79 5.11
CA ASP A 87 -3.08 9.98 6.01
C ASP A 87 -4.38 9.69 5.26
N GLU A 88 -5.33 8.98 5.88
CA GLU A 88 -6.61 8.61 5.30
C GLU A 88 -7.56 9.81 5.11
N LYS A 89 -7.41 10.88 5.90
CA LYS A 89 -8.31 12.04 5.86
C LYS A 89 -7.66 13.27 5.23
N ASP A 90 -6.35 13.44 5.42
CA ASP A 90 -5.63 14.60 4.91
C ASP A 90 -4.95 14.34 3.56
N LEU A 91 -5.56 14.86 2.48
CA LEU A 91 -5.03 14.80 1.11
C LEU A 91 -4.56 16.16 0.59
N SER A 92 -4.19 17.07 1.49
CA SER A 92 -3.67 18.37 1.12
C SER A 92 -2.20 18.31 0.71
N ARG A 93 -1.80 19.14 -0.26
CA ARG A 93 -0.38 19.31 -0.61
C ARG A 93 0.43 19.93 0.54
N LYS A 94 -0.22 20.68 1.42
CA LYS A 94 0.41 21.34 2.58
C LYS A 94 0.46 20.44 3.81
N SER A 95 -0.07 19.22 3.72
CA SER A 95 -0.02 18.26 4.81
C SER A 95 1.39 17.76 5.03
N SER A 96 1.75 17.51 6.30
CA SER A 96 2.95 16.76 6.67
C SER A 96 2.89 15.29 6.24
N ALA A 97 1.69 14.77 5.96
CA ALA A 97 1.44 13.42 5.47
C ALA A 97 1.55 13.29 3.94
N TYR A 98 1.83 14.38 3.21
CA TYR A 98 1.99 14.33 1.76
C TYR A 98 3.19 13.45 1.36
N THR A 99 2.89 12.34 0.68
CA THR A 99 3.89 11.34 0.25
C THR A 99 4.36 11.61 -1.18
N GLY A 100 3.46 12.04 -2.08
CA GLY A 100 3.83 12.22 -3.47
C GLY A 100 2.69 12.59 -4.43
N LYS A 101 3.02 12.56 -5.72
CA LYS A 101 2.10 12.95 -6.80
C LYS A 101 2.34 12.10 -8.04
N VAL A 102 1.27 11.52 -8.55
CA VAL A 102 1.27 10.80 -9.83
C VAL A 102 0.64 11.70 -10.89
N LYS A 103 1.27 11.81 -12.06
CA LYS A 103 0.74 12.52 -13.22
C LYS A 103 0.63 11.56 -14.39
N SER A 104 -0.51 11.54 -15.04
CA SER A 104 -0.63 10.89 -16.34
C SER A 104 0.20 11.65 -17.38
N SER A 105 0.94 10.95 -18.23
CA SER A 105 1.45 11.55 -19.46
C SER A 105 0.27 11.97 -20.34
N ALA A 106 0.38 13.09 -21.04
CA ALA A 106 -0.49 13.34 -22.18
C ALA A 106 0.16 12.62 -23.36
N TYR A 107 -0.50 11.59 -23.90
CA TYR A 107 -0.25 11.20 -25.29
C TYR A 107 -0.79 12.36 -26.15
N THR A 108 0.10 13.27 -26.53
CA THR A 108 -0.07 14.30 -27.57
C THR A 108 1.28 14.45 -28.24
#